data_AF-A0A1B6DKQ1-F1
#
_entry.id   AF-A0A1B6DKQ1-F1
#
_cell.length_a   1.000
_cell.length_b   1.000
_cell.length_c   1.000
_cell.angle_alpha   90.00
_cell.angle_beta   90.00
_cell.angle_gamma   90.00
#
_symmetry.space_group_name_H-M   'P 1'
#
loop_
_entity.id
_entity.type
_entity.pdbx_description
1 polymer ?
#
loop_
_entity_poly.entity_id
_entity_poly.type
_entity_poly.pdbx_seq_one_letter_code
_entity_poly.pdbx_strand_id
1 'polypeptide(L)'
;MATSKFSQVDEYGFVRPNDFDYGTYEVFMSKYLKVLAVRAKKWTKLIQEGKSISRSRILKRYIRKGIPNEYRGQIWSHVSGVEDIKLQFGHDLFQRLLEGPHNQEIVDSINTDIPRTFPDNIFFSNVHEERPLQLYRILLAYAHHNRKVGYCQDCYY
;
A
#
# COMPACT_ATOMS: atom_id res chain seq x y z
N MET A 1 9.52 -36.83 7.63
CA MET A 1 9.97 -35.43 7.64
C MET A 1 8.75 -34.55 7.43
N ALA A 2 8.50 -33.57 8.29
CA ALA A 2 7.37 -32.67 8.10
C ALA A 2 7.68 -31.70 6.95
N THR A 3 7.07 -31.90 5.80
CA THR A 3 7.15 -30.96 4.68
C THR A 3 6.28 -29.75 5.00
N SER A 4 6.92 -28.60 5.25
CA SER A 4 6.23 -27.31 5.36
C SER A 4 5.54 -27.02 4.02
N LYS A 5 4.21 -27.00 4.00
CA LYS A 5 3.47 -26.52 2.82
C LYS A 5 3.49 -25.00 2.86
N PHE A 6 4.32 -24.38 2.03
CA PHE A 6 4.27 -22.95 1.82
C PHE A 6 2.90 -22.57 1.24
N SER A 7 2.37 -21.43 1.69
CA SER A 7 1.16 -20.86 1.11
C SER A 7 1.35 -20.62 -0.39
N GLN A 8 0.31 -20.86 -1.19
CA GLN A 8 0.31 -20.47 -2.61
C GLN A 8 0.23 -18.95 -2.79
N VAL A 9 -0.07 -18.18 -1.73
CA VAL A 9 -0.18 -16.72 -1.77
C VAL A 9 0.81 -16.05 -0.84
N ASP A 10 1.34 -14.90 -1.25
CA ASP A 10 2.26 -14.11 -0.44
C ASP A 10 1.57 -13.33 0.70
N GLU A 11 2.37 -12.53 1.44
CA GLU A 11 1.89 -11.75 2.58
C GLU A 11 0.90 -10.62 2.20
N TYR A 12 0.80 -10.26 0.91
CA TYR A 12 -0.14 -9.27 0.37
C TYR A 12 -1.29 -9.91 -0.41
N GLY A 13 -1.32 -11.24 -0.53
CA GLY A 13 -2.37 -12.00 -1.21
C GLY A 13 -2.10 -12.30 -2.68
N PHE A 14 -0.91 -12.01 -3.20
CA PHE A 14 -0.56 -12.36 -4.58
C PHE A 14 -0.26 -13.85 -4.71
N VAL A 15 -0.89 -14.50 -5.67
CA VAL A 15 -0.66 -15.90 -6.01
C VAL A 15 0.75 -16.07 -6.59
N ARG A 16 1.48 -17.05 -6.06
CA ARG A 16 2.79 -17.43 -6.57
C ARG A 16 2.63 -18.27 -7.83
N PRO A 17 3.49 -18.07 -8.85
CA PRO A 17 3.52 -18.93 -10.03
C PRO A 17 3.68 -20.42 -9.71
N ASN A 18 3.22 -21.28 -10.61
CA ASN A 18 3.30 -22.73 -10.43
C ASN A 18 4.76 -23.25 -10.39
N ASP A 19 5.67 -22.55 -11.09
CA ASP A 19 7.10 -22.83 -11.15
C ASP A 19 7.91 -22.11 -10.06
N PHE A 20 7.24 -21.54 -9.05
CA PHE A 20 7.90 -20.84 -7.96
C PHE A 20 8.86 -21.76 -7.17
N ASP A 21 10.13 -21.39 -7.13
CA ASP A 21 11.15 -22.13 -6.39
C ASP A 21 11.07 -21.83 -4.88
N TYR A 22 10.26 -22.64 -4.19
CA TYR A 22 10.10 -22.58 -2.75
C TYR A 22 11.39 -22.87 -1.98
N GLY A 23 12.30 -23.70 -2.52
CA GLY A 23 13.55 -24.05 -1.85
C GLY A 23 14.51 -22.86 -1.83
N THR A 24 14.71 -22.21 -2.97
CA THR A 24 15.50 -20.98 -3.05
C THR A 24 14.88 -19.86 -2.22
N TYR A 25 13.55 -19.71 -2.26
CA TYR A 25 12.84 -18.74 -1.44
C TYR A 25 13.04 -18.98 0.06
N GLU A 26 12.94 -20.22 0.53
CA GLU A 26 13.17 -20.58 1.94
C GLU A 26 14.60 -20.27 2.38
N VAL A 27 15.59 -20.63 1.57
CA VAL A 27 17.01 -20.33 1.85
C VAL A 27 17.23 -18.81 1.93
N PHE A 28 16.64 -18.03 1.01
CA PHE A 28 16.71 -16.58 1.04
C PHE A 28 16.02 -16.01 2.28
N MET A 29 14.78 -16.41 2.54
CA MET A 29 13.97 -15.90 3.64
C MET A 29 14.56 -16.24 5.01
N SER A 30 15.13 -17.43 5.20
CA SER A 30 15.78 -17.80 6.47
C SER A 30 16.92 -16.84 6.85
N LYS A 31 17.67 -16.34 5.86
CA LYS A 31 18.69 -15.30 6.05
C LYS A 31 18.05 -13.92 6.19
N TYR A 32 17.07 -13.62 5.35
CA TYR A 32 16.44 -12.30 5.30
C TYR A 32 15.61 -11.98 6.55
N LEU A 33 14.95 -12.96 7.16
CA LEU A 33 14.20 -12.81 8.41
C LEU A 33 15.06 -12.28 9.56
N LYS A 34 16.32 -12.73 9.65
CA LYS A 34 17.28 -12.19 10.63
C LYS A 34 17.55 -10.71 10.38
N VAL A 35 17.70 -10.32 9.11
CA VAL A 35 17.89 -8.92 8.71
C VAL A 35 16.65 -8.09 9.02
N LEU A 36 15.45 -8.61 8.72
CA LEU A 36 14.17 -7.97 9.03
C LEU A 36 14.00 -7.75 10.53
N ALA A 37 14.28 -8.76 11.36
CA ALA A 37 14.21 -8.64 12.82
C ALA A 37 15.15 -7.56 13.37
N VAL A 38 16.40 -7.49 12.88
CA VAL A 38 17.35 -6.44 13.27
C VAL A 38 16.87 -5.05 12.83
N ARG A 39 16.29 -4.94 11.63
CA ARG A 39 15.73 -3.68 11.13
C ARG A 39 14.51 -3.25 11.94
N ALA A 40 13.58 -4.17 12.23
CA ALA A 40 12.40 -3.91 13.05
C ALA A 40 12.79 -3.34 14.42
N LYS A 41 13.70 -4.01 15.15
CA LYS A 41 14.22 -3.50 16.43
C LYS A 41 14.80 -2.08 16.34
N LYS A 42 15.50 -1.77 15.26
CA LYS A 42 16.06 -0.42 15.03
C LYS A 42 14.96 0.61 14.76
N TRP A 43 13.91 0.24 14.04
CA TRP A 43 12.74 1.08 13.80
C TRP A 43 11.96 1.31 15.09
N THR A 44 11.70 0.27 15.88
CA THR A 44 11.07 0.37 17.19
C THR A 44 11.83 1.34 18.09
N LYS A 45 13.16 1.22 18.16
CA LYS A 45 14.02 2.15 18.92
C LYS A 45 13.91 3.57 18.39
N LEU A 46 13.94 3.77 17.07
CA LEU A 46 13.81 5.10 16.46
C LEU A 46 12.47 5.77 16.80
N ILE A 47 11.38 5.01 16.80
CA ILE A 47 10.01 5.50 17.05
C ILE A 47 9.76 5.69 18.55
N GLN A 48 10.19 4.75 19.40
CA GLN A 48 9.97 4.79 20.86
C GLN A 48 10.86 5.82 21.57
N GLU A 49 12.04 6.14 21.05
CA GLU A 49 12.93 7.15 21.64
C GLU A 49 12.39 8.59 21.56
N GLY A 50 11.15 8.80 21.09
CA GLY A 50 10.55 10.13 21.00
C GLY A 50 11.29 11.07 20.04
N LYS A 51 12.24 10.54 19.27
CA LYS A 51 12.80 11.23 18.11
C LYS A 51 11.67 11.32 17.13
N SER A 52 10.98 12.47 17.16
CA SER A 52 10.03 12.87 16.14
C SER A 52 10.52 12.36 14.78
N ILE A 53 9.62 11.79 13.97
CA ILE A 53 9.88 11.27 12.62
C ILE A 53 10.24 12.44 11.67
N SER A 54 10.83 13.50 12.19
CA SER A 54 11.36 14.63 11.47
C SER A 54 12.33 14.17 10.41
N ARG A 55 12.29 14.88 9.28
CA ARG A 55 13.12 14.60 8.10
C ARG A 55 14.59 14.69 8.49
N SER A 56 15.21 13.52 8.69
CA SER A 56 16.61 13.39 9.09
C SER A 56 17.37 12.46 8.17
N ARG A 57 18.71 12.60 8.14
CA ARG A 57 19.60 11.69 7.39
C ARG A 57 19.45 10.23 7.85
N ILE A 58 19.14 10.03 9.14
CA ILE A 58 18.92 8.71 9.73
C ILE A 58 17.62 8.10 9.18
N LEU A 59 16.51 8.84 9.24
CA LEU A 59 15.23 8.40 8.72
C LEU A 59 15.32 8.06 7.21
N LYS A 60 15.95 8.93 6.41
CA LYS A 60 16.17 8.68 4.97
C LYS A 60 16.94 7.38 4.72
N ARG A 61 17.98 7.10 5.53
CA ARG A 61 18.76 5.85 5.44
C ARG A 61 17.91 4.63 5.79
N TYR A 62 17.01 4.75 6.76
CA TYR A 62 16.16 3.65 7.21
C TYR A 62 15.07 3.33 6.19
N ILE A 63 14.41 4.35 5.63
CA ILE A 63 13.42 4.18 4.56
C ILE A 63 14.03 3.46 3.35
N ARG A 64 15.24 3.85 2.91
CA ARG A 64 15.96 3.17 1.82
C ARG A 64 16.29 1.69 2.09
N LYS A 65 16.31 1.28 3.35
CA LYS A 65 16.51 -0.12 3.76
C LYS A 65 15.19 -0.88 3.95
N GLY A 66 14.05 -0.23 3.72
CA GLY A 66 12.73 -0.80 3.93
C GLY A 66 12.14 -0.44 5.30
N ILE A 67 10.86 -0.09 5.26
CA ILE A 67 10.03 0.15 6.44
C ILE A 67 9.31 -1.18 6.78
N PRO A 68 9.41 -1.68 8.02
CA PRO A 68 8.65 -2.82 8.51
C PRO A 68 7.14 -2.61 8.30
N ASN A 69 6.42 -3.68 8.01
CA ASN A 69 5.00 -3.61 7.65
C ASN A 69 4.16 -2.84 8.68
N GLU A 70 4.36 -3.14 9.97
CA GLU A 70 3.72 -2.49 11.12
C GLU A 70 3.87 -0.96 11.18
N TYR A 71 4.95 -0.41 10.59
CA TYR A 71 5.23 1.03 10.62
C TYR A 71 4.93 1.73 9.30
N ARG A 72 4.63 1.01 8.21
CA ARG A 72 4.45 1.62 6.88
C ARG A 72 3.35 2.68 6.88
N GLY A 73 2.18 2.37 7.44
CA GLY A 73 1.06 3.32 7.50
C GLY A 73 1.44 4.64 8.18
N GLN A 74 2.05 4.56 9.36
CA GLN A 74 2.49 5.73 10.11
C GLN A 74 3.58 6.52 9.37
N ILE A 75 4.62 5.84 8.89
CA ILE A 75 5.77 6.50 8.25
C ILE A 75 5.38 7.10 6.91
N TRP A 76 4.65 6.37 6.06
CA TRP A 76 4.20 6.88 4.77
C TRP A 76 3.27 8.08 4.93
N SER A 77 2.32 8.03 5.85
CA SER A 77 1.45 9.18 6.16
C SER A 77 2.25 10.40 6.61
N HIS A 78 3.28 10.19 7.43
CA HIS A 78 4.11 11.31 7.90
C HIS A 78 4.96 11.92 6.77
N VAL A 79 5.64 11.09 5.98
CA VAL A 79 6.56 11.60 4.95
C VAL A 79 5.85 12.18 3.73
N SER A 80 4.62 11.72 3.44
CA SER A 80 3.80 12.24 2.35
C SER A 80 3.21 13.64 2.64
N GLY A 81 3.23 14.10 3.89
CA GLY A 81 2.65 15.38 4.27
C GLY A 81 1.12 15.34 4.38
N VAL A 82 0.54 14.17 4.66
CA VAL A 82 -0.92 14.03 4.85
C VAL A 82 -1.47 14.99 5.91
N GLU A 83 -0.70 15.28 6.96
CA GLU A 83 -1.14 16.23 8.00
C GLU A 83 -1.23 17.67 7.48
N ASP A 84 -0.33 18.09 6.59
CA ASP A 84 -0.40 19.42 5.97
C ASP A 84 -1.67 19.53 5.09
N ILE A 85 -1.99 18.47 4.34
CA ILE A 85 -3.21 18.39 3.53
C ILE A 85 -4.47 18.43 4.41
N LYS A 86 -4.50 17.67 5.51
CA LYS A 86 -5.64 17.67 6.45
C LYS A 86 -5.83 19.04 7.10
N LEU A 87 -4.74 19.72 7.46
CA LEU A 87 -4.81 21.09 8.01
C LEU A 87 -5.32 22.09 6.97
N GLN A 88 -4.91 21.94 5.71
CA GLN A 88 -5.31 22.85 4.63
C GLN A 88 -6.77 22.66 4.20
N PHE A 89 -7.22 21.41 4.09
CA PHE A 89 -8.50 21.08 3.46
C PHE A 89 -9.56 20.54 4.41
N GLY A 90 -9.20 20.14 5.63
CA GLY A 90 -10.08 19.51 6.61
C GLY A 90 -10.05 17.99 6.59
N HIS A 91 -10.44 17.37 7.70
CA HIS A 91 -10.45 15.91 7.90
C HIS A 91 -11.55 15.19 7.09
N ASP A 92 -12.56 15.91 6.66
CA ASP A 92 -13.73 15.44 5.93
C ASP A 92 -13.57 15.54 4.40
N LEU A 93 -12.40 16.00 3.91
CA LEU A 93 -12.12 16.19 2.48
C LEU A 93 -12.47 14.95 1.65
N PHE A 94 -12.08 13.76 2.12
CA PHE A 94 -12.33 12.52 1.40
C PHE A 94 -13.84 12.24 1.22
N GLN A 95 -14.64 12.44 2.27
CA GLN A 95 -16.08 12.23 2.21
C GLN A 95 -16.74 13.26 1.27
N ARG A 96 -16.34 14.53 1.38
CA ARG A 96 -16.85 15.58 0.48
C ARG A 96 -16.51 15.33 -1.00
N LEU A 97 -15.35 14.74 -1.29
CA LEU A 97 -14.97 14.37 -2.66
C LEU A 97 -15.80 13.19 -3.19
N LEU A 98 -16.22 12.27 -2.31
CA LEU A 98 -17.09 11.15 -2.68
C LEU A 98 -18.56 11.53 -2.82
N GLU A 99 -19.04 12.55 -2.12
CA GLU A 99 -20.43 13.03 -2.21
C GLU A 99 -20.65 14.05 -3.35
N GLY A 100 -19.57 14.56 -3.93
CA GLY A 100 -19.61 15.54 -5.01
C GLY A 100 -20.10 14.97 -6.35
N PRO A 101 -20.48 15.83 -7.31
CA PRO A 101 -20.90 15.37 -8.63
C PRO A 101 -19.76 14.67 -9.37
N HIS A 102 -20.02 13.46 -9.87
CA HIS A 102 -19.04 12.64 -10.58
C HIS A 102 -19.08 12.81 -12.10
N ASN A 103 -17.91 12.85 -12.75
CA ASN A 103 -17.86 12.75 -14.22
C ASN A 103 -18.07 11.28 -14.61
N GLN A 104 -19.11 11.02 -15.39
CA GLN A 104 -19.47 9.67 -15.83
C GLN A 104 -18.33 8.98 -16.59
N GLU A 105 -17.57 9.70 -17.42
CA GLU A 105 -16.45 9.14 -18.18
C GLU A 105 -15.35 8.59 -17.25
N ILE A 106 -15.09 9.29 -16.14
CA ILE A 106 -14.12 8.87 -15.12
C ILE A 106 -14.63 7.64 -14.38
N VAL A 107 -15.91 7.64 -14.00
CA VAL A 107 -16.55 6.51 -13.33
C VAL A 107 -16.49 5.25 -14.18
N ASP A 108 -16.84 5.37 -15.47
CA ASP A 108 -16.84 4.25 -16.42
C ASP A 108 -15.43 3.71 -16.66
N SER A 109 -14.44 4.61 -16.74
CA SER A 109 -13.02 4.23 -16.86
C SER A 109 -12.55 3.43 -15.64
N ILE A 110 -12.81 3.92 -14.43
CA ILE A 110 -12.43 3.22 -13.19
C ILE A 110 -13.14 1.86 -13.11
N ASN A 111 -14.44 1.78 -13.41
CA ASN A 111 -15.20 0.53 -13.38
C ASN A 111 -14.67 -0.51 -14.39
N THR A 112 -14.07 -0.07 -15.49
CA THR A 112 -13.44 -0.95 -16.48
C THR A 112 -12.07 -1.45 -16.00
N ASP A 113 -11.36 -0.67 -15.20
CA ASP A 113 -10.00 -0.96 -14.74
C ASP A 113 -9.95 -1.77 -13.45
N ILE A 114 -10.90 -1.57 -12.52
CA ILE A 114 -10.96 -2.31 -11.25
C ILE A 114 -10.90 -3.84 -11.44
N PRO A 115 -11.71 -4.47 -12.33
CA PRO A 115 -11.66 -5.93 -12.51
C PRO A 115 -10.34 -6.45 -13.11
N ARG A 116 -9.57 -5.57 -13.75
CA ARG A 116 -8.27 -5.88 -14.37
C ARG A 116 -7.09 -5.53 -13.47
N THR A 117 -7.34 -4.94 -12.30
CA THR A 117 -6.32 -4.49 -11.35
C THR A 117 -6.02 -5.62 -10.36
N PHE A 118 -4.76 -6.08 -10.35
CA PHE A 118 -4.28 -7.19 -9.50
C PHE A 118 -5.10 -8.49 -9.64
N PRO A 119 -5.26 -9.06 -10.86
CA PRO A 119 -6.06 -10.26 -11.09
C PRO A 119 -5.54 -11.48 -10.31
N ASP A 120 -4.23 -11.54 -10.05
CA ASP A 120 -3.57 -12.61 -9.30
C ASP A 120 -3.59 -12.37 -7.79
N ASN A 121 -4.29 -11.35 -7.29
CA ASN A 121 -4.42 -11.10 -5.86
C ASN A 121 -5.77 -11.60 -5.33
N ILE A 122 -5.73 -12.48 -4.32
CA ILE A 122 -6.94 -13.09 -3.77
C ILE A 122 -7.94 -12.06 -3.23
N PHE A 123 -7.47 -10.90 -2.76
CA PHE A 123 -8.31 -9.85 -2.21
C PHE A 123 -8.93 -8.92 -3.28
N PHE A 124 -8.55 -9.10 -4.54
CA PHE A 124 -9.08 -8.37 -5.70
C PHE A 124 -9.83 -9.29 -6.68
N SER A 125 -9.95 -10.59 -6.34
CA SER A 125 -10.56 -11.60 -7.20
C SER A 125 -12.07 -11.38 -7.42
N ASN A 126 -12.75 -10.71 -6.49
CA ASN A 126 -14.17 -10.37 -6.58
C ASN A 126 -14.38 -8.86 -6.44
N VAL A 127 -14.93 -8.24 -7.48
CA VAL A 127 -15.17 -6.78 -7.58
C VAL A 127 -16.12 -6.26 -6.48
N HIS A 128 -16.95 -7.12 -5.90
CA HIS A 128 -17.88 -6.77 -4.82
C HIS A 128 -17.27 -6.88 -3.42
N GLU A 129 -15.99 -7.26 -3.30
CA GLU A 129 -15.30 -7.27 -2.02
C GLU A 129 -14.89 -5.87 -1.56
N GLU A 130 -14.51 -5.77 -0.29
CA GLU A 130 -14.20 -4.50 0.35
C GLU A 130 -13.01 -3.79 -0.30
N ARG A 131 -11.95 -4.52 -0.70
CA ARG A 131 -10.72 -3.88 -1.22
C ARG A 131 -10.88 -3.26 -2.60
N PRO A 132 -11.52 -3.93 -3.59
CA PRO A 132 -11.84 -3.28 -4.86
C PRO A 132 -12.72 -2.05 -4.69
N LEU A 133 -13.70 -2.10 -3.77
CA LEU A 133 -14.54 -0.95 -3.46
C LEU A 133 -13.76 0.21 -2.81
N GLN A 134 -12.83 -0.10 -1.90
CA GLN A 134 -11.93 0.90 -1.32
C GLN A 134 -11.04 1.55 -2.39
N LEU A 135 -10.48 0.74 -3.30
CA LEU A 135 -9.69 1.24 -4.42
C LEU A 135 -10.52 2.16 -5.33
N TYR A 136 -11.73 1.75 -5.69
CA TYR A 136 -12.68 2.56 -6.45
C TYR A 136 -12.90 3.94 -5.80
N ARG A 137 -13.20 3.96 -4.49
CA ARG A 137 -13.44 5.21 -3.75
C ARG A 137 -12.19 6.11 -3.73
N ILE A 138 -11.01 5.55 -3.57
CA ILE A 138 -9.75 6.31 -3.57
C ILE A 138 -9.50 6.93 -4.95
N LEU A 139 -9.63 6.15 -6.02
CA LEU A 139 -9.41 6.62 -7.39
C LEU A 139 -10.42 7.72 -7.78
N LEU A 140 -11.69 7.53 -7.41
CA LEU A 140 -12.73 8.51 -7.64
C LEU A 140 -12.42 9.83 -6.92
N ALA A 141 -12.14 9.77 -5.61
CA ALA A 141 -11.80 10.96 -4.82
C ALA A 141 -10.55 11.67 -5.38
N TYR A 142 -9.54 10.92 -5.80
CA TYR A 142 -8.32 11.48 -6.40
C TYR A 142 -8.60 12.22 -7.72
N ALA A 143 -9.35 11.60 -8.63
CA ALA A 143 -9.70 12.20 -9.91
C ALA A 143 -10.51 13.50 -9.73
N HIS A 144 -11.37 13.56 -8.70
CA HIS A 144 -12.11 14.77 -8.34
C HIS A 144 -11.24 15.88 -7.77
N HIS A 145 -10.27 15.52 -6.92
CA HIS A 145 -9.36 16.49 -6.32
C HIS A 145 -8.41 17.09 -7.36
N ASN A 146 -7.92 16.28 -8.31
CA ASN A 146 -6.95 16.69 -9.31
C ASN A 146 -7.53 16.76 -10.73
N ARG A 147 -8.48 17.68 -10.95
CA ARG A 147 -9.20 17.83 -12.24
C ARG A 147 -8.31 18.10 -13.46
N LYS A 148 -7.07 18.57 -13.26
CA LYS A 148 -6.11 18.81 -14.36
C LYS A 148 -5.45 17.53 -14.85
N VAL A 149 -5.23 16.57 -13.96
CA VAL A 149 -4.65 15.26 -14.29
C VAL A 149 -5.76 14.25 -14.59
N GLY A 150 -6.91 14.36 -13.93
CA GLY A 150 -8.03 13.44 -14.07
C GLY A 150 -7.68 12.04 -13.58
N TYR A 151 -8.27 11.03 -14.22
CA TYR A 151 -7.91 9.63 -14.05
C TYR A 151 -6.99 9.19 -15.19
N CYS A 152 -5.82 8.66 -14.86
CA CYS A 152 -4.90 8.05 -15.80
C CYS A 152 -4.74 6.57 -15.44
N GLN A 153 -4.60 5.72 -16.46
CA GLN A 153 -4.49 4.27 -16.31
C GLN A 153 -3.32 3.85 -15.39
N ASP A 154 -2.26 4.63 -15.29
CA ASP A 154 -1.13 4.31 -14.40
C ASP A 154 -1.44 4.55 -12.90
N CYS A 155 -2.59 5.13 -12.55
CA CYS A 155 -2.93 5.46 -11.16
C CYS A 155 -3.33 4.27 -10.28
N TYR A 156 -3.45 3.05 -10.83
CA TYR A 156 -3.86 1.85 -10.08
C TYR A 156 -2.75 0.80 -9.85
N TYR A 157 -1.53 1.02 -10.38
CA TYR A 157 -0.34 0.19 -10.13
C TYR A 157 0.50 0.70 -8.95
#